data_AF-A0A1B1BA48-F1
#
_entry.id   AF-A0A1B1BA48-F1
#
_cell.length_a   1.000
_cell.length_b   1.000
_cell.length_c   1.000
_cell.angle_alpha   90.00
_cell.angle_beta   90.00
_cell.angle_gamma   90.00
#
_symmetry.space_group_name_H-M   'P 1'
#
loop_
_entity.id
_entity.type
_entity.pdbx_description
1 polymer ?
#
loop_
_entity_poly.entity_id
_entity_poly.type
_entity_poly.pdbx_seq_one_letter_code
_entity_poly.pdbx_strand_id
1 'polypeptide(L)'
;MTTLGDVNEKNHLRIQLSATRRGARLARLLTERHLADWGVPFEEAVQVVAELAANAVLHGRVRGRDFRLGLKLHDDGTLRIEVTDARCDRIPRTPDPAAQDSETGRGLLIVAAYAHRWGVDEAPAHAKTVWAELAPGRGGA
;
A
#
# COMPACT_ATOMS: atom_id res chain seq x y z
N MET A 1 -31.80 8.97 -16.01
CA MET A 1 -30.44 9.52 -16.25
C MET A 1 -30.08 10.31 -15.00
N THR A 2 -29.26 9.87 -14.06
CA THR A 2 -28.22 8.84 -14.03
C THR A 2 -28.09 8.41 -12.57
N THR A 3 -28.09 7.11 -12.29
CA THR A 3 -27.94 6.56 -10.94
C THR A 3 -26.54 6.91 -10.43
N LEU A 4 -26.47 7.73 -9.38
CA LEU A 4 -25.28 7.87 -8.54
C LEU A 4 -24.92 6.47 -8.06
N GLY A 5 -23.79 5.95 -8.54
CA GLY A 5 -23.29 4.64 -8.16
C GLY A 5 -23.25 4.55 -6.64
N ASP A 6 -23.92 3.53 -6.10
CA ASP A 6 -23.76 3.09 -4.72
C ASP A 6 -22.25 2.94 -4.48
N VAL A 7 -21.66 3.86 -3.71
CA VAL A 7 -20.30 3.68 -3.21
C VAL A 7 -20.39 2.52 -2.24
N ASN A 8 -20.05 1.32 -2.70
CA ASN A 8 -20.09 0.11 -1.91
C ASN A 8 -19.10 0.22 -0.74
N GLU A 9 -19.56 0.67 0.43
CA GLU A 9 -18.79 0.81 1.67
C GLU A 9 -18.13 -0.50 2.11
N LYS A 10 -18.53 -1.65 1.54
CA LYS A 10 -17.93 -2.96 1.82
C LYS A 10 -16.53 -3.15 1.23
N ASN A 11 -16.15 -2.36 0.23
CA ASN A 11 -14.93 -2.54 -0.57
C ASN A 11 -13.77 -1.64 -0.10
N HIS A 12 -13.80 -1.18 1.15
CA HIS A 12 -12.71 -0.39 1.71
C HIS A 12 -12.26 -0.86 3.09
N LEU A 13 -10.95 -0.78 3.32
CA LEU A 13 -10.32 -0.97 4.63
C LEU A 13 -9.49 0.26 4.95
N ARG A 14 -9.59 0.78 6.18
CA ARG A 14 -8.66 1.77 6.71
C ARG A 14 -8.31 1.43 8.15
N ILE A 15 -7.02 1.24 8.44
CA ILE A 15 -6.55 0.89 9.77
C ILE A 15 -5.27 1.63 10.14
N GLN A 16 -5.17 2.04 11.40
CA GLN A 16 -3.94 2.61 11.98
C GLN A 16 -3.14 1.50 12.66
N LEU A 17 -1.84 1.47 12.41
CA LEU A 17 -0.94 0.43 12.87
C LEU A 17 0.34 1.07 13.39
N SER A 18 0.86 0.56 14.51
CA SER A 18 2.10 1.07 15.07
C SER A 18 3.27 0.89 14.11
N ALA A 19 4.06 1.95 13.89
CA ALA A 19 5.25 1.96 13.03
C ALA A 19 6.40 1.11 13.59
N THR A 20 6.18 -0.20 13.62
CA THR A 20 7.04 -1.25 14.16
C THR A 20 6.98 -2.47 13.25
N ARG A 21 7.97 -3.38 13.37
CA ARG A 21 7.95 -4.67 12.63
C ARG A 21 6.68 -5.49 12.89
N ARG A 22 6.13 -5.44 14.10
CA ARG A 22 4.87 -6.12 14.44
C ARG A 22 3.68 -5.49 13.71
N GLY A 23 3.63 -4.16 13.63
CA GLY A 23 2.61 -3.45 12.86
C GLY A 23 2.67 -3.76 11.36
N ALA A 24 3.87 -3.81 10.77
CA ALA A 24 4.04 -4.23 9.38
C ALA A 24 3.55 -5.67 9.13
N ARG A 25 3.90 -6.60 10.03
CA ARG A 25 3.39 -7.97 9.97
C ARG A 25 1.86 -8.01 10.05
N LEU A 26 1.27 -7.20 10.94
CA LEU A 26 -0.18 -7.12 11.10
C LEU A 26 -0.85 -6.53 9.85
N ALA A 27 -0.26 -5.52 9.21
CA ALA A 27 -0.74 -4.97 7.94
C ALA A 27 -0.87 -6.06 6.87
N ARG A 28 0.17 -6.89 6.73
CA ARG A 28 0.20 -8.02 5.78
C ARG A 28 -0.93 -9.01 6.05
N LEU A 29 -1.08 -9.46 7.30
CA LEU A 29 -2.10 -10.44 7.69
C LEU A 29 -3.53 -9.92 7.51
N LEU A 30 -3.77 -8.64 7.84
CA LEU A 30 -5.09 -8.03 7.68
C LEU A 30 -5.44 -7.84 6.20
N THR A 31 -4.44 -7.55 5.36
CA THR A 31 -4.63 -7.45 3.91
C THR A 31 -5.05 -8.79 3.33
N GLU A 32 -4.32 -9.86 3.65
CA GLU A 32 -4.65 -11.22 3.21
C GLU A 32 -6.08 -11.60 3.59
N ARG A 33 -6.45 -11.38 4.85
CA ARG A 33 -7.80 -11.68 5.35
C ARG A 33 -8.88 -10.86 4.64
N HIS A 34 -8.71 -9.55 4.50
CA HIS A 34 -9.74 -8.71 3.89
C HIS A 34 -9.89 -8.94 2.39
N LEU A 35 -8.80 -9.20 1.67
CA LEU A 35 -8.88 -9.54 0.25
C LEU A 35 -9.53 -10.91 0.03
N ALA A 36 -9.29 -11.88 0.92
CA ALA A 36 -10.03 -13.13 0.92
C ALA A 36 -11.54 -12.92 1.16
N ASP A 37 -11.91 -12.06 2.12
CA ASP A 37 -13.31 -11.70 2.38
C ASP A 37 -13.97 -10.99 1.18
N TRP A 38 -13.19 -10.25 0.37
CA TRP A 38 -13.65 -9.60 -0.86
C TRP A 38 -13.62 -10.52 -2.09
N GLY A 39 -13.05 -11.73 -2.00
CA GLY A 39 -12.89 -12.65 -3.13
C GLY A 39 -11.88 -12.18 -4.19
N VAL A 40 -10.89 -11.38 -3.80
CA VAL A 40 -9.87 -10.81 -4.72
C VAL A 40 -8.55 -11.57 -4.57
N PRO A 41 -7.83 -11.91 -5.66
CA PRO A 41 -6.48 -12.45 -5.58
C PRO A 41 -5.56 -11.53 -4.77
N PHE A 42 -4.80 -12.13 -3.84
CA PHE A 42 -4.12 -11.35 -2.81
C PHE A 42 -2.60 -11.45 -2.84
N GLU A 43 -1.98 -12.35 -3.61
CA GLU A 43 -0.54 -12.62 -3.53
C GLU A 43 0.30 -11.37 -3.82
N GLU A 44 0.03 -10.71 -4.95
CA GLU A 44 0.71 -9.47 -5.34
C GLU A 44 0.38 -8.32 -4.40
N ALA A 45 -0.88 -8.20 -3.99
CA ALA A 45 -1.33 -7.15 -3.09
C ALA A 45 -0.69 -7.24 -1.69
N VAL A 46 -0.59 -8.46 -1.15
CA VAL A 46 0.04 -8.76 0.14
C VAL A 46 1.54 -8.47 0.07
N GLN A 47 2.19 -8.76 -1.06
CA GLN A 47 3.60 -8.41 -1.26
C GLN A 47 3.79 -6.88 -1.32
N VAL A 48 2.95 -6.16 -2.08
CA VAL A 48 2.98 -4.69 -2.15
C VAL A 48 2.77 -4.06 -0.78
N VAL A 49 1.79 -4.53 0.00
CA VAL A 49 1.57 -4.06 1.37
C VAL A 49 2.77 -4.32 2.26
N ALA A 50 3.41 -5.50 2.15
CA ALA A 50 4.58 -5.82 2.95
C ALA A 50 5.73 -4.83 2.69
N GLU A 51 6.01 -4.51 1.42
CA GLU A 51 7.05 -3.55 1.05
C GLU A 51 6.72 -2.12 1.47
N LEU A 52 5.49 -1.65 1.23
CA LEU A 52 5.08 -0.31 1.63
C LEU A 52 5.07 -0.14 3.15
N ALA A 53 4.59 -1.14 3.90
CA ALA A 53 4.61 -1.10 5.36
C ALA A 53 6.05 -1.17 5.91
N ALA A 54 6.93 -1.97 5.31
CA ALA A 54 8.34 -2.00 5.66
C ALA A 54 8.99 -0.62 5.44
N ASN A 55 8.72 0.03 4.31
CA ASN A 55 9.18 1.39 4.03
C ASN A 55 8.67 2.40 5.05
N ALA A 56 7.39 2.35 5.43
CA ALA A 56 6.83 3.21 6.47
C ALA A 56 7.51 3.01 7.83
N VAL A 57 7.86 1.76 8.19
CA VAL A 57 8.51 1.44 9.47
C VAL A 57 10.00 1.81 9.48
N LEU A 58 10.70 1.62 8.37
CA LEU A 58 12.15 1.87 8.26
C LEU A 58 12.46 3.34 7.98
N HIS A 59 11.66 3.99 7.14
CA HIS A 59 11.95 5.32 6.62
C HIS A 59 10.91 6.38 7.02
N GLY A 60 9.67 5.96 7.28
CA GLY A 60 8.54 6.83 7.63
C GLY A 60 8.32 7.05 9.13
N ARG A 61 9.11 6.40 10.00
CA ARG A 61 8.86 6.38 11.44
C ARG A 61 9.10 7.73 12.11
N VAL A 62 8.10 8.18 12.87
CA VAL A 62 8.20 9.25 13.87
C VAL A 62 7.83 8.65 15.23
N ARG A 63 8.57 8.98 16.28
CA ARG A 63 8.29 8.45 17.62
C ARG A 63 6.88 8.85 18.05
N GLY A 64 6.08 7.88 18.50
CA GLY A 64 4.71 8.09 18.96
C GLY A 64 3.67 8.28 17.83
N ARG A 65 4.03 8.02 16.57
CA ARG A 65 3.11 8.10 15.43
C ARG A 65 2.95 6.74 14.77
N ASP A 66 1.71 6.42 14.45
CA ASP A 66 1.32 5.23 13.69
C ASP A 66 1.41 5.52 12.18
N PHE A 67 1.39 4.45 11.38
CA PHE A 67 1.14 4.54 9.95
C PHE A 67 -0.28 4.02 9.67
N ARG A 68 -0.88 4.48 8.57
CA ARG A 68 -2.20 4.04 8.12
C ARG A 68 -2.08 3.12 6.92
N LEU A 69 -2.76 1.98 6.95
CA LEU A 69 -3.05 1.18 5.77
C LEU A 69 -4.45 1.52 5.25
N GLY A 70 -4.56 1.74 3.95
CA GLY A 70 -5.81 1.86 3.21
C GLY A 70 -5.86 0.81 2.09
N LEU A 71 -6.97 0.10 1.95
CA LEU A 71 -7.27 -0.73 0.77
C LEU A 71 -8.60 -0.25 0.21
N LYS A 72 -8.71 -0.13 -1.11
CA LYS A 72 -9.94 0.21 -1.79
C LYS A 72 -10.05 -0.58 -3.08
N LEU A 73 -11.09 -1.39 -3.21
CA LEU A 73 -11.45 -2.06 -4.45
C LEU A 73 -12.43 -1.17 -5.23
N HIS A 74 -12.01 -0.74 -6.41
CA HIS A 74 -12.82 0.06 -7.33
C HIS A 74 -13.78 -0.82 -8.14
N ASP A 75 -14.84 -0.22 -8.68
CA ASP A 75 -15.88 -0.94 -9.45
C ASP A 75 -15.34 -1.59 -10.74
N ASP A 76 -14.22 -1.07 -11.28
CA ASP A 76 -13.52 -1.64 -12.42
C ASP A 76 -12.61 -2.83 -12.04
N GLY A 77 -12.58 -3.22 -10.76
CA GLY A 77 -11.75 -4.28 -10.21
C GLY A 77 -10.33 -3.85 -9.82
N THR A 78 -9.98 -2.57 -10.01
CA THR A 78 -8.67 -2.04 -9.59
C THR A 78 -8.56 -2.02 -8.07
N LEU A 79 -7.49 -2.59 -7.53
CA LEU A 79 -7.19 -2.51 -6.10
C LEU A 79 -6.20 -1.39 -5.82
N ARG A 80 -6.63 -0.36 -5.10
CA ARG A 80 -5.77 0.71 -4.60
C ARG A 80 -5.31 0.41 -3.18
N ILE A 81 -4.00 0.42 -3.00
CA ILE A 81 -3.29 0.19 -1.73
C ILE A 81 -2.62 1.51 -1.34
N GLU A 82 -2.83 1.94 -0.11
CA GLU A 82 -2.29 3.20 0.42
C GLU A 82 -1.61 2.97 1.76
N VAL A 83 -0.39 3.48 1.91
CA VAL A 83 0.31 3.52 3.19
C VAL A 83 0.68 4.96 3.51
N THR A 84 0.07 5.52 4.55
CA THR A 84 0.37 6.87 5.03
C THR A 84 1.28 6.83 6.25
N ASP A 85 2.43 7.49 6.19
CA ASP A 85 3.34 7.66 7.33
C ASP A 85 3.60 9.14 7.66
N ALA A 86 4.13 9.42 8.85
CA ALA A 86 4.25 10.76 9.40
C ALA A 86 5.55 11.52 8.99
N ARG A 87 6.27 11.07 7.96
CA ARG A 87 7.48 11.74 7.44
C ARG A 87 7.27 12.22 6.00
N CYS A 88 6.68 13.41 5.83
CA CYS A 88 6.50 14.02 4.51
C CYS A 88 7.82 14.38 3.79
N ASP A 89 8.90 14.62 4.53
CA ASP A 89 10.21 15.06 4.03
C ASP A 89 11.04 13.95 3.37
N ARG A 90 10.64 12.68 3.53
CA ARG A 90 11.33 11.52 2.95
C ARG A 90 10.49 10.84 1.89
N ILE A 91 10.61 11.31 0.66
CA ILE A 91 9.96 10.72 -0.50
C ILE A 91 10.72 9.44 -0.90
N PRO A 92 10.04 8.28 -0.99
CA PRO A 92 10.65 7.06 -1.51
C PRO A 92 11.12 7.27 -2.95
N ARG A 93 12.35 6.86 -3.26
CA ARG A 93 12.90 6.93 -4.62
C ARG A 93 13.20 5.51 -5.09
N THR A 94 12.76 5.16 -6.29
CA THR A 94 13.25 3.96 -6.96
C THR A 94 14.76 4.10 -7.16
N PRO A 95 15.57 3.13 -6.72
CA PRO A 95 17.00 3.13 -6.99
C PRO A 95 17.23 3.17 -8.50
N ASP A 96 18.33 3.80 -8.90
CA ASP A 96 18.87 3.59 -10.24
C ASP A 96 19.22 2.10 -10.38
N PRO A 97 18.78 1.40 -11.45
CA PRO A 97 19.18 0.01 -11.71
C PRO A 97 20.70 -0.22 -11.69
N ALA A 98 21.50 0.83 -11.95
CA ALA A 98 22.96 0.79 -11.87
C ALA A 98 23.53 0.86 -10.44
N ALA A 99 22.73 1.25 -9.43
CA ALA A 99 23.14 1.30 -8.03
C ALA A 99 22.91 -0.06 -7.34
N GLN A 100 23.87 -0.98 -7.46
CA GLN A 100 23.71 -2.39 -7.06
C GLN A 100 23.80 -2.68 -5.54
N ASP A 101 24.17 -1.71 -4.70
CA ASP A 101 24.65 -2.00 -3.33
C ASP A 101 23.79 -1.45 -2.18
N SER A 102 22.47 -1.43 -2.33
CA SER A 102 21.61 -1.09 -1.19
C SER A 102 20.38 -2.00 -1.12
N GLU A 103 20.29 -2.82 -0.07
CA GLU A 103 19.02 -3.49 0.30
C GLU A 103 17.89 -2.48 0.48
N THR A 104 18.26 -1.24 0.83
CA THR A 104 17.44 -0.04 0.91
C THR A 104 17.03 0.42 -0.50
N GLY A 105 16.09 -0.28 -1.13
CA GLY A 105 15.66 0.08 -2.48
C GLY A 105 14.89 -0.98 -3.24
N ARG A 106 15.09 -2.27 -2.92
CA ARG A 106 14.40 -3.38 -3.60
C ARG A 106 12.88 -3.36 -3.38
N GLY A 107 12.42 -2.86 -2.23
CA GLY A 107 10.99 -2.83 -1.93
C GLY A 107 10.16 -2.01 -2.93
N LEU A 108 10.69 -0.88 -3.43
CA LEU A 108 10.00 -0.11 -4.46
C LEU A 108 10.09 -0.75 -5.84
N LEU A 109 11.13 -1.52 -6.13
CA LEU A 109 11.21 -2.31 -7.36
C LEU A 109 10.12 -3.38 -7.39
N ILE A 110 9.86 -4.03 -6.25
CA ILE A 110 8.77 -4.99 -6.09
C ILE A 110 7.41 -4.29 -6.28
N VAL A 111 7.20 -3.13 -5.66
CA VAL A 111 5.98 -2.33 -5.86
C VAL A 111 5.82 -1.97 -7.33
N ALA A 112 6.87 -1.49 -7.99
CA ALA A 112 6.84 -1.14 -9.41
C ALA A 112 6.62 -2.34 -10.34
N ALA A 113 7.03 -3.55 -9.94
CA ALA A 113 6.83 -4.76 -10.72
C ALA A 113 5.37 -5.25 -10.71
N TYR A 114 4.66 -5.08 -9.59
CA TYR A 114 3.27 -5.52 -9.44
C TYR A 114 2.23 -4.44 -9.74
N ALA A 115 2.57 -3.17 -9.50
CA ALA A 115 1.66 -2.07 -9.68
C ALA A 115 1.62 -1.59 -11.12
N HIS A 116 0.42 -1.36 -11.66
CA HIS A 116 0.27 -0.70 -12.96
C HIS A 116 0.49 0.82 -12.85
N ARG A 117 0.18 1.39 -11.68
CA ARG A 117 0.51 2.76 -11.27
C ARG A 117 0.91 2.77 -9.81
N TRP A 118 1.86 3.61 -9.46
CA TRP A 118 2.18 3.89 -8.07
C TRP A 118 2.69 5.33 -7.95
N GLY A 119 2.64 5.89 -6.74
CA GLY A 119 3.03 7.26 -6.53
C GLY A 119 3.09 7.64 -5.05
N VAL A 120 3.31 8.92 -4.83
CA VAL A 120 3.41 9.51 -3.50
C VAL A 120 2.60 10.80 -3.49
N ASP A 121 1.62 10.87 -2.60
CA ASP A 121 0.81 12.06 -2.39
C ASP A 121 1.15 12.69 -1.03
N GLU A 122 1.10 14.02 -0.95
CA GLU A 122 1.14 14.70 0.35
C GLU A 122 -0.11 14.39 1.16
N ALA A 123 0.05 14.23 2.48
CA ALA A 123 -1.06 14.00 3.39
C ALA A 123 -1.05 15.02 4.54
N PRO A 124 -2.22 15.35 5.12
CA PRO A 124 -2.30 16.29 6.23
C PRO A 124 -1.41 15.93 7.42
N ALA A 125 -1.07 16.92 8.24
CA ALA A 125 -0.26 16.77 9.45
C ALA A 125 1.18 16.25 9.18
N HIS A 126 1.82 16.82 8.16
CA HIS A 126 3.20 16.50 7.74
C HIS A 126 3.41 15.02 7.43
N ALA A 127 2.40 14.40 6.82
CA ALA A 127 2.43 13.02 6.42
C ALA A 127 2.61 12.89 4.89
N LYS A 128 2.92 11.69 4.44
CA LYS A 128 2.86 11.32 3.02
C LYS A 128 2.10 10.01 2.88
N THR A 129 1.45 9.82 1.73
CA THR A 129 0.83 8.56 1.35
C THR A 129 1.59 7.99 0.16
N VAL A 130 2.23 6.84 0.36
CA VAL A 130 2.74 6.03 -0.76
C VAL A 130 1.62 5.10 -1.18
N TRP A 131 1.28 5.11 -2.47
CA TRP A 131 0.17 4.34 -2.99
C TRP A 131 0.57 3.52 -4.21
N ALA A 132 -0.13 2.41 -4.40
CA ALA A 132 0.02 1.53 -5.54
C ALA A 132 -1.36 1.04 -5.98
N GLU A 133 -1.55 0.91 -7.29
CA GLU A 133 -2.76 0.39 -7.87
C GLU A 133 -2.43 -0.88 -8.66
N LEU A 134 -3.15 -1.95 -8.35
CA LEU A 134 -3.03 -3.23 -9.01
C LEU A 134 -4.22 -3.38 -9.94
N ALA A 135 -3.95 -3.76 -11.18
CA ALA A 135 -4.99 -4.08 -12.14
C ALA A 135 -5.84 -5.25 -11.60
N PRO A 136 -7.11 -5.39 -12.05
CA PRO A 136 -7.91 -6.55 -11.70
C PRO A 136 -7.10 -7.81 -12.01
N GLY A 137 -6.95 -8.67 -11.01
CA GLY A 137 -6.21 -9.92 -11.17
C GLY A 137 -6.77 -10.64 -12.39
N ARG A 138 -5.92 -10.94 -13.38
CA ARG A 138 -6.28 -11.94 -14.38
C ARG A 138 -6.41 -13.23 -13.60
N GLY A 139 -7.64 -13.63 -13.29
CA GLY A 139 -7.91 -14.92 -12.66
C GLY A 139 -7.10 -15.96 -13.41
N GLY A 140 -6.22 -16.66 -12.68
CA GLY A 140 -5.48 -17.78 -13.24
C GLY A 140 -6.47 -18.71 -13.93
N ALA A 141 -6.21 -18.98 -15.20
CA ALA A 141 -6.95 -19.94 -16.00
C ALA A 141 -6.90 -21.35 -15.38
#